data_AF-X7YIP8-F1
#
_entry.id   AF-X7YIP8-F1
#
_cell.length_a   1.000
_cell.length_b   1.000
_cell.length_c   1.000
_cell.angle_alpha   90.00
_cell.angle_beta   90.00
_cell.angle_gamma   90.00
#
_symmetry.space_group_name_H-M   'P 1'
#
loop_
_entity.id
_entity.type
_entity.pdbx_description
1 polymer ?
#
loop_
_entity_poly.entity_id
_entity_poly.type
_entity_poly.pdbx_seq_one_letter_code
_entity_poly.pdbx_strand_id
1 'polypeptide(L)'
;MQHTQNYVWACHVLGYQHPDLTAHSCQVFDWYDSEDGLDLRVLDDDCTKLWAAVHAIDEALAIQRRLLAELAAVWAGDGAVSAMDFLARHCDSGTVLASVVHAAAERCAALCDDLRQLVDAKAAAATAIDDRRLTERPAWLSAAALVTTGSGDQSIAGELIEQQVKPYVDNDIRIDWLTAMRSTTAAVEAAYEAVIDALTAAPAARFEASGQFALSAQPLGELAVPTAPVGLTPCAAGPSGRTEVLPPETTACPNPMYRRAYQHISRRKHRRLLLRQARSTVCHLCRHCPAGRSAG
;
A
#
# COMPACT_ATOMS: atom_id res chain seq x y z
N MET A 1 -6.46 -20.79 15.57
CA MET A 1 -6.03 -21.23 14.22
C MET A 1 -5.39 -22.61 14.22
N GLN A 2 -4.51 -22.94 15.18
CA GLN A 2 -3.93 -24.28 15.28
C GLN A 2 -4.99 -25.40 15.36
N HIS A 3 -6.05 -25.21 16.15
CA HIS A 3 -7.13 -26.20 16.27
C HIS A 3 -7.82 -26.46 14.92
N THR A 4 -8.23 -25.38 14.24
CA THR A 4 -8.84 -25.40 12.90
C THR A 4 -7.98 -26.15 11.89
N GLN A 5 -6.67 -25.87 11.84
CA GLN A 5 -5.75 -26.59 10.93
C GLN A 5 -5.66 -28.08 11.26
N ASN A 6 -5.61 -28.44 12.55
CA ASN A 6 -5.55 -29.84 12.98
C ASN A 6 -6.83 -30.60 12.60
N TYR A 7 -8.01 -29.98 12.75
CA TYR A 7 -9.29 -30.57 12.37
C TYR A 7 -9.39 -30.83 10.87
N VAL A 8 -9.06 -29.82 10.06
CA VAL A 8 -9.06 -29.92 8.59
C VAL A 8 -8.08 -31.00 8.13
N TRP A 9 -6.88 -31.06 8.72
CA TRP A 9 -5.87 -32.03 8.35
C TRP A 9 -6.24 -33.46 8.76
N ALA A 10 -6.82 -33.66 9.95
CA ALA A 10 -7.32 -34.97 10.37
C ALA A 10 -8.46 -35.44 9.44
N CYS A 11 -9.36 -34.56 9.04
CA CYS A 11 -10.38 -34.89 8.02
C CYS A 11 -9.74 -35.26 6.68
N HIS A 12 -8.66 -34.56 6.29
CA HIS A 12 -7.92 -34.85 5.05
C HIS A 12 -7.28 -36.23 5.05
N VAL A 13 -6.68 -36.66 6.17
CA VAL A 13 -6.15 -38.01 6.34
C VAL A 13 -7.23 -39.08 6.14
N LEU A 14 -8.48 -38.79 6.52
CA LEU A 14 -9.65 -39.64 6.30
C LEU A 14 -10.34 -39.40 4.94
N GLY A 15 -9.68 -38.74 4.00
CA GLY A 15 -10.14 -38.57 2.61
C GLY A 15 -11.00 -37.34 2.34
N TYR A 16 -11.17 -36.41 3.30
CA TYR A 16 -11.76 -35.11 2.99
C TYR A 16 -10.86 -34.30 2.05
N GLN A 17 -11.44 -33.72 1.00
CA GLN A 17 -10.71 -32.90 0.05
C GLN A 17 -11.47 -31.62 -0.24
N HIS A 18 -10.76 -30.51 -0.15
CA HIS A 18 -11.21 -29.20 -0.55
C HIS A 18 -10.01 -28.39 -1.04
N PRO A 19 -10.05 -27.83 -2.27
CA PRO A 19 -8.88 -27.19 -2.88
C PRO A 19 -8.32 -26.07 -2.01
N ASP A 20 -9.18 -25.26 -1.42
CA ASP A 20 -8.76 -24.10 -0.63
C ASP A 20 -8.50 -24.42 0.86
N LEU A 21 -8.68 -25.66 1.33
CA LEU A 21 -8.44 -26.01 2.74
C LEU A 21 -7.41 -27.13 2.93
N THR A 22 -7.22 -27.98 1.90
CA THR A 22 -6.43 -29.21 2.00
C THR A 22 -5.31 -29.30 0.95
N ALA A 23 -5.03 -28.24 0.21
CA ALA A 23 -3.93 -28.25 -0.78
C ALA A 23 -2.56 -28.56 -0.14
N HIS A 24 -2.34 -28.11 1.11
CA HIS A 24 -1.19 -28.49 1.93
C HIS A 24 -1.50 -28.35 3.43
N SER A 25 -0.63 -28.87 4.29
CA SER A 25 -0.82 -28.96 5.75
C SER A 25 -0.82 -27.62 6.50
N CYS A 26 -0.57 -26.51 5.81
CA CYS A 26 -0.57 -25.15 6.38
C CYS A 26 -1.61 -24.24 5.71
N GLN A 27 -2.48 -24.77 4.85
CA GLN A 27 -3.39 -23.96 4.03
C GLN A 27 -4.32 -23.06 4.88
N VAL A 28 -4.75 -23.52 6.05
CA VAL A 28 -5.59 -22.73 6.97
C VAL A 28 -4.77 -21.58 7.58
N PHE A 29 -3.50 -21.81 7.89
CA PHE A 29 -2.61 -20.76 8.36
C PHE A 29 -2.35 -19.73 7.27
N ASP A 30 -2.08 -20.15 6.04
CA ASP A 30 -1.80 -19.25 4.91
C ASP A 30 -3.00 -18.33 4.62
N TRP A 31 -4.23 -18.85 4.75
CA TRP A 31 -5.43 -18.03 4.65
C TRP A 31 -5.58 -17.04 5.80
N TYR A 32 -5.22 -17.41 7.04
CA TYR A 32 -5.34 -16.49 8.17
C TYR A 32 -4.23 -15.42 8.14
N ASP A 33 -3.00 -15.82 7.82
CA ASP A 33 -1.80 -14.99 7.76
C ASP A 33 -1.63 -14.30 6.39
N SER A 34 -2.66 -14.25 5.54
CA SER A 34 -2.55 -13.65 4.20
C SER A 34 -2.17 -12.17 4.21
N GLU A 35 -2.54 -11.44 5.27
CA GLU A 35 -2.15 -10.04 5.50
C GLU A 35 -0.88 -9.91 6.37
N ASP A 36 -0.16 -11.01 6.63
CA ASP A 36 1.11 -10.96 7.36
C ASP A 36 2.15 -10.13 6.60
N GLY A 37 2.55 -9.02 7.21
CA GLY A 37 3.40 -8.00 6.60
C GLY A 37 2.72 -6.69 6.27
N LEU A 38 1.39 -6.60 6.45
CA LEU A 38 0.71 -5.33 6.57
C LEU A 38 1.09 -4.66 7.91
N ASP A 39 1.96 -3.66 7.85
CA ASP A 39 2.34 -2.88 9.03
C ASP A 39 1.49 -1.61 9.10
N LEU A 40 0.35 -1.70 9.80
CA LEU A 40 -0.59 -0.58 9.97
C LEU A 40 0.03 0.59 10.73
N ARG A 41 1.07 0.36 11.55
CA ARG A 41 1.76 1.45 12.25
C ARG A 41 2.60 2.27 11.28
N VAL A 42 3.26 1.62 10.32
CA VAL A 42 3.97 2.34 9.25
C VAL A 42 3.00 3.16 8.41
N LEU A 43 1.82 2.60 8.09
CA LEU A 43 0.79 3.33 7.35
C LEU A 43 0.28 4.55 8.14
N ASP A 44 0.04 4.40 9.44
CA ASP A 44 -0.37 5.49 10.34
C ASP A 44 0.71 6.59 10.48
N ASP A 45 1.99 6.20 10.60
CA ASP A 45 3.13 7.11 10.59
C ASP A 45 3.18 7.93 9.28
N ASP A 46 2.90 7.30 8.14
CA ASP A 46 2.88 7.96 6.83
C ASP A 46 1.65 8.89 6.67
N CYS A 47 0.48 8.52 7.19
CA CYS A 47 -0.69 9.39 7.29
C CYS A 47 -0.35 10.65 8.11
N THR A 48 0.34 10.49 9.24
CA THR A 48 0.77 11.61 10.09
C THR A 48 1.70 12.56 9.33
N LYS A 49 2.66 12.03 8.56
CA LYS A 49 3.56 12.85 7.72
C LYS A 49 2.81 13.59 6.61
N LEU A 50 1.82 12.95 5.99
CA LEU A 50 0.98 13.60 4.98
C LEU A 50 0.20 14.78 5.59
N TRP A 51 -0.40 14.60 6.76
CA TRP A 51 -1.09 15.70 7.45
C TRP A 51 -0.15 16.83 7.85
N ALA A 52 1.07 16.52 8.31
CA ALA A 52 2.08 17.54 8.55
C ALA A 52 2.44 18.32 7.27
N ALA A 53 2.51 17.65 6.12
CA ALA A 53 2.74 18.30 4.83
C ALA A 53 1.55 19.19 4.42
N VAL A 54 0.31 18.75 4.64
CA VAL A 54 -0.90 19.57 4.41
C VAL A 54 -0.79 20.87 5.21
N HIS A 55 -0.51 20.79 6.50
CA HIS A 55 -0.38 21.98 7.35
C HIS A 55 0.74 22.93 6.88
N ALA A 56 1.89 22.39 6.49
CA ALA A 56 3.00 23.19 5.98
C ALA A 56 2.65 23.90 4.65
N ILE A 57 1.91 23.22 3.76
CA ILE A 57 1.45 23.81 2.49
C ILE A 57 0.43 24.93 2.75
N ASP A 58 -0.53 24.70 3.63
CA ASP A 58 -1.56 25.68 3.97
C ASP A 58 -0.94 26.94 4.62
N GLU A 59 0.03 26.74 5.52
CA GLU A 59 0.79 27.84 6.12
C GLU A 59 1.59 28.63 5.06
N ALA A 60 2.31 27.94 4.18
CA ALA A 60 3.07 28.58 3.12
C ALA A 60 2.18 29.41 2.18
N LEU A 61 1.00 28.88 1.79
CA LEU A 61 0.03 29.60 0.98
C LEU A 61 -0.53 30.83 1.69
N ALA A 62 -0.81 30.73 2.99
CA ALA A 62 -1.28 31.87 3.78
C ALA A 62 -0.22 32.99 3.82
N ILE A 63 1.05 32.63 4.03
CA ILE A 63 2.18 33.57 4.00
C ILE A 63 2.32 34.21 2.62
N GLN A 64 2.32 33.42 1.54
CA GLN A 64 2.48 33.92 0.17
C GLN A 64 1.37 34.91 -0.21
N ARG A 65 0.11 34.60 0.12
CA ARG A 65 -1.02 35.49 -0.14
C ARG A 65 -0.92 36.79 0.64
N ARG A 66 -0.47 36.74 1.90
CA ARG A 66 -0.22 37.95 2.70
C ARG A 66 0.87 38.83 2.08
N LEU A 67 2.02 38.24 1.74
CA LEU A 67 3.14 38.96 1.14
C LEU A 67 2.75 39.58 -0.22
N LEU A 68 1.94 38.87 -1.01
CA LEU A 68 1.40 39.40 -2.27
C LEU A 68 0.53 40.63 -2.02
N ALA A 69 -0.36 40.61 -1.03
CA ALA A 69 -1.17 41.77 -0.67
C ALA A 69 -0.34 42.96 -0.16
N GLU A 70 0.68 42.71 0.66
CA GLU A 70 1.60 43.75 1.13
C GLU A 70 2.40 44.36 -0.02
N LEU A 71 2.91 43.54 -0.95
CA LEU A 71 3.64 44.00 -2.13
C LEU A 71 2.75 44.83 -3.07
N ALA A 72 1.50 44.41 -3.28
CA ALA A 72 0.51 45.15 -4.07
C ALA A 72 0.27 46.57 -3.56
N ALA A 73 0.38 46.77 -2.24
CA ALA A 73 0.11 48.06 -1.60
C ALA A 73 1.25 49.07 -1.79
N VAL A 74 2.48 48.60 -2.07
CA VAL A 74 3.68 49.45 -2.12
C VAL A 74 4.34 49.53 -3.50
N TRP A 75 4.00 48.63 -4.43
CA TRP A 75 4.58 48.57 -5.76
C TRP A 75 3.51 48.70 -6.86
N ALA A 76 3.65 49.73 -7.69
CA ALA A 76 2.71 50.05 -8.78
C ALA A 76 3.41 50.22 -10.14
N GLY A 77 2.62 50.12 -11.21
CA GLY A 77 3.06 50.20 -12.61
C GLY A 77 2.87 48.90 -13.37
N ASP A 78 3.02 48.92 -14.69
CA ASP A 78 2.73 47.77 -15.57
C ASP A 78 3.59 46.53 -15.25
N GLY A 79 4.83 46.75 -14.82
CA GLY A 79 5.71 45.68 -14.32
C GLY A 79 5.22 45.07 -13.00
N ALA A 80 4.63 45.88 -12.12
CA ALA A 80 4.02 45.41 -10.88
C ALA A 80 2.80 44.54 -11.18
N VAL A 81 1.91 44.99 -12.09
CA VAL A 81 0.75 44.20 -12.53
C VAL A 81 1.17 42.84 -13.08
N SER A 82 2.16 42.82 -13.98
CA SER A 82 2.65 41.57 -14.58
C SER A 82 3.23 40.61 -13.54
N ALA A 83 4.02 41.12 -12.59
CA ALA A 83 4.60 40.32 -11.51
C ALA A 83 3.53 39.78 -10.55
N MET A 84 2.55 40.62 -10.21
CA MET A 84 1.43 40.24 -9.35
C MET A 84 0.56 39.16 -10.00
N ASP A 85 0.28 39.25 -11.30
CA ASP A 85 -0.45 38.22 -12.05
C ASP A 85 0.31 36.89 -12.08
N PHE A 86 1.63 36.92 -12.25
CA PHE A 86 2.46 35.71 -12.19
C PHE A 86 2.43 35.05 -10.80
N LEU A 87 2.60 35.85 -9.74
CA LEU A 87 2.54 35.33 -8.36
C LEU A 87 1.13 34.83 -7.99
N ALA A 88 0.08 35.47 -8.50
CA ALA A 88 -1.29 34.99 -8.34
C ALA A 88 -1.48 33.60 -8.96
N ARG A 89 -1.03 33.38 -10.22
CA ARG A 89 -1.06 32.05 -10.85
C ARG A 89 -0.23 31.00 -10.09
N HIS A 90 0.87 31.41 -9.47
CA HIS A 90 1.65 30.55 -8.59
C HIS A 90 0.85 30.13 -7.34
N CYS A 91 0.16 31.07 -6.69
CA CYS A 91 -0.74 30.79 -5.57
C CYS A 91 -1.92 29.88 -5.98
N ASP A 92 -2.47 30.06 -7.19
CA ASP A 92 -3.53 29.20 -7.73
C ASP A 92 -3.02 27.76 -7.91
N SER A 93 -1.83 27.60 -8.48
CA SER A 93 -1.17 26.29 -8.62
C SER A 93 -0.89 25.64 -7.27
N GLY A 94 -0.48 26.43 -6.28
CA GLY A 94 -0.31 25.97 -4.91
C GLY A 94 -1.63 25.57 -4.26
N THR A 95 -2.74 26.24 -4.57
CA THR A 95 -4.08 25.85 -4.10
C THR A 95 -4.50 24.50 -4.66
N VAL A 96 -4.23 24.25 -5.95
CA VAL A 96 -4.45 22.93 -6.56
C VAL A 96 -3.61 21.87 -5.85
N LEU A 97 -2.32 22.14 -5.62
CA LEU A 97 -1.44 21.21 -4.88
C LEU A 97 -1.98 20.91 -3.48
N ALA A 98 -2.38 21.94 -2.72
CA ALA A 98 -2.95 21.79 -1.38
C ALA A 98 -4.17 20.86 -1.40
N SER A 99 -5.09 21.08 -2.35
CA SER A 99 -6.29 20.25 -2.49
C SER A 99 -5.96 18.77 -2.80
N VAL A 100 -4.95 18.53 -3.64
CA VAL A 100 -4.52 17.17 -4.02
C VAL A 100 -3.88 16.45 -2.83
N VAL A 101 -3.00 17.13 -2.09
CA VAL A 101 -2.32 16.56 -0.92
C VAL A 101 -3.32 16.34 0.22
N HIS A 102 -4.27 17.25 0.44
CA HIS A 102 -5.34 17.08 1.41
C HIS A 102 -6.18 15.84 1.10
N ALA A 103 -6.66 15.73 -0.14
CA ALA A 103 -7.44 14.58 -0.57
C ALA A 103 -6.63 13.26 -0.50
N ALA A 104 -5.32 13.31 -0.71
CA ALA A 104 -4.44 12.16 -0.52
C ALA A 104 -4.33 11.75 0.96
N ALA A 105 -4.17 12.73 1.87
CA ALA A 105 -4.11 12.48 3.31
C ALA A 105 -5.42 11.88 3.83
N GLU A 106 -6.57 12.41 3.43
CA GLU A 106 -7.89 11.86 3.78
C GLU A 106 -8.06 10.41 3.29
N ARG A 107 -7.69 10.13 2.03
CA ARG A 107 -7.79 8.77 1.48
C ARG A 107 -6.86 7.78 2.17
N CYS A 108 -5.64 8.18 2.50
CA CYS A 108 -4.71 7.34 3.26
C CYS A 108 -5.23 7.05 4.68
N ALA A 109 -5.83 8.05 5.34
CA ALA A 109 -6.44 7.87 6.65
C ALA A 109 -7.63 6.89 6.59
N ALA A 110 -8.54 7.08 5.64
CA ALA A 110 -9.65 6.16 5.39
C ALA A 110 -9.17 4.74 5.11
N LEU A 111 -8.13 4.57 4.27
CA LEU A 111 -7.52 3.27 4.01
C LEU A 111 -6.97 2.61 5.28
N CYS A 112 -6.31 3.37 6.15
CA CYS A 112 -5.78 2.82 7.40
C CYS A 112 -6.91 2.30 8.30
N ASP A 113 -8.02 3.03 8.39
CA ASP A 113 -9.19 2.64 9.18
C ASP A 113 -9.89 1.42 8.57
N ASP A 114 -10.12 1.41 7.27
CA ASP A 114 -10.72 0.29 6.54
C ASP A 114 -9.91 -0.99 6.73
N LEU A 115 -8.58 -0.92 6.56
CA LEU A 115 -7.69 -2.06 6.73
C LEU A 115 -7.69 -2.59 8.17
N ARG A 116 -7.70 -1.69 9.17
CA ARG A 116 -7.80 -2.07 10.58
C ARG A 116 -9.12 -2.81 10.84
N GLN A 117 -10.24 -2.25 10.37
CA GLN A 117 -11.56 -2.88 10.53
C GLN A 117 -11.64 -4.25 9.85
N LEU A 118 -11.07 -4.39 8.64
CA LEU A 118 -11.06 -5.66 7.90
C LEU A 118 -10.26 -6.74 8.63
N VAL A 119 -9.06 -6.41 9.13
CA VAL A 119 -8.22 -7.36 9.88
C VAL A 119 -8.88 -7.73 11.21
N ASP A 120 -9.46 -6.77 11.92
CA ASP A 120 -10.17 -7.02 13.17
C ASP A 120 -11.40 -7.91 12.95
N ALA A 121 -12.17 -7.66 11.89
CA ALA A 121 -13.32 -8.49 11.51
C ALA A 121 -12.92 -9.92 11.17
N LYS A 122 -11.81 -10.10 10.44
CA LYS A 122 -11.24 -11.43 10.13
C LYS A 122 -10.83 -12.17 11.39
N ALA A 123 -10.11 -11.51 12.31
CA ALA A 123 -9.70 -12.09 13.59
C ALA A 123 -10.91 -12.46 14.47
N ALA A 124 -11.94 -11.60 14.49
CA ALA A 124 -13.19 -11.85 15.21
C ALA A 124 -13.95 -13.05 14.63
N ALA A 125 -14.09 -13.14 13.30
CA ALA A 125 -14.73 -14.28 12.63
C ALA A 125 -13.99 -15.59 12.93
N ALA A 126 -12.66 -15.55 12.89
CA ALA A 126 -11.83 -16.71 13.16
C ALA A 126 -11.95 -17.19 14.62
N THR A 127 -12.02 -16.25 15.56
CA THR A 127 -12.23 -16.54 16.99
C THR A 127 -13.64 -17.09 17.23
N ALA A 128 -14.66 -16.43 16.68
CA ALA A 128 -16.05 -16.84 16.83
C ALA A 128 -16.28 -18.28 16.34
N ILE A 129 -15.64 -18.68 15.24
CA ILE A 129 -15.78 -20.04 14.70
C ILE A 129 -15.02 -21.07 15.54
N ASP A 130 -13.81 -20.75 16.02
CA ASP A 130 -13.09 -21.62 16.96
C ASP A 130 -13.88 -21.82 18.26
N ASP A 131 -14.64 -20.81 18.68
CA ASP A 131 -15.39 -20.82 19.92
C ASP A 131 -16.73 -21.57 19.87
N ARG A 132 -17.29 -21.82 18.67
CA ARG A 132 -18.53 -22.60 18.50
C ARG A 132 -18.47 -24.00 19.10
N ARG A 133 -17.25 -24.57 19.22
CA ARG A 133 -17.00 -25.95 19.66
C ARG A 133 -16.09 -26.01 20.88
N LEU A 134 -16.16 -24.99 21.74
CA LEU A 134 -15.36 -24.90 22.97
C LEU A 134 -15.46 -26.14 23.85
N THR A 135 -16.67 -26.68 24.00
CA THR A 135 -16.95 -27.83 24.88
C THR A 135 -16.37 -29.12 24.34
N GLU A 136 -16.47 -29.34 23.03
CA GLU A 136 -16.02 -30.55 22.35
C GLU A 136 -14.52 -30.53 22.00
N ARG A 137 -13.91 -29.33 22.01
CA ARG A 137 -12.52 -29.06 21.60
C ARG A 137 -11.50 -30.06 22.16
N PRO A 138 -11.46 -30.40 23.47
CA PRO A 138 -10.45 -31.33 23.99
C PRO A 138 -10.55 -32.73 23.39
N ALA A 139 -11.77 -33.26 23.26
CA ALA A 139 -12.01 -34.58 22.68
C ALA A 139 -11.67 -34.60 21.19
N TRP A 140 -12.06 -33.55 20.45
CA TRP A 140 -11.80 -33.42 19.03
C TRP A 140 -10.30 -33.27 18.73
N LEU A 141 -9.55 -32.51 19.53
CA LEU A 141 -8.09 -32.38 19.37
C LEU A 141 -7.36 -33.69 19.65
N SER A 142 -7.80 -34.44 20.66
CA SER A 142 -7.25 -35.76 20.96
C SER A 142 -7.46 -36.73 19.80
N ALA A 143 -8.69 -36.83 19.28
CA ALA A 143 -9.01 -37.67 18.13
C ALA A 143 -8.22 -37.26 16.87
N ALA A 144 -8.13 -35.95 16.60
CA ALA A 144 -7.38 -35.43 15.45
C ALA A 144 -5.89 -35.78 15.54
N ALA A 145 -5.30 -35.73 16.74
CA ALA A 145 -3.92 -36.13 16.97
C ALA A 145 -3.69 -37.63 16.76
N LEU A 146 -4.60 -38.48 17.27
CA LEU A 146 -4.53 -39.93 17.05
C LEU A 146 -4.59 -40.24 15.55
N VAL A 147 -5.60 -39.74 14.82
CA VAL A 147 -5.76 -39.96 13.37
C VAL A 147 -4.53 -39.48 12.58
N THR A 148 -4.00 -38.29 12.91
CA THR A 148 -2.86 -37.72 12.17
C THR A 148 -1.55 -38.46 12.43
N THR A 149 -1.35 -38.99 13.65
CA THR A 149 -0.12 -39.71 14.02
C THR A 149 -0.18 -41.21 13.73
N GLY A 150 -1.36 -41.75 13.43
CA GLY A 150 -1.57 -43.18 13.25
C GLY A 150 -1.38 -44.01 14.54
N SER A 151 -1.48 -43.40 15.72
CA SER A 151 -1.26 -44.08 17.01
C SER A 151 -2.57 -44.35 17.77
N GLY A 152 -2.61 -45.39 18.62
CA GLY A 152 -3.76 -45.72 19.48
C GLY A 152 -4.98 -46.32 18.75
N ASP A 153 -6.16 -46.16 19.35
CA ASP A 153 -7.44 -46.65 18.79
C ASP A 153 -7.95 -45.73 17.67
N GLN A 154 -7.49 -46.02 16.46
CA GLN A 154 -7.83 -45.29 15.23
C GLN A 154 -9.31 -45.41 14.86
N SER A 155 -9.98 -46.51 15.27
CA SER A 155 -11.37 -46.75 14.87
C SER A 155 -12.29 -45.76 15.57
N ILE A 156 -12.18 -45.66 16.90
CA ILE A 156 -13.00 -44.73 17.69
C ILE A 156 -12.66 -43.27 17.35
N ALA A 157 -11.38 -42.95 17.19
CA ALA A 157 -10.96 -41.61 16.81
C ALA A 157 -11.47 -41.22 15.41
N GLY A 158 -11.38 -42.14 14.45
CA GLY A 158 -11.87 -41.95 13.08
C GLY A 158 -13.38 -41.70 13.03
N GLU A 159 -14.17 -42.52 13.75
CA GLU A 159 -15.63 -42.33 13.86
C GLU A 159 -16.00 -40.96 14.41
N LEU A 160 -15.30 -40.48 15.44
CA LEU A 160 -15.53 -39.16 16.00
C LEU A 160 -15.21 -38.04 14.99
N ILE A 161 -14.11 -38.17 14.24
CA ILE A 161 -13.76 -37.20 13.19
C ILE A 161 -14.81 -37.22 12.08
N GLU A 162 -15.22 -38.38 11.60
CA GLU A 162 -16.20 -38.51 10.52
C GLU A 162 -17.60 -38.01 10.92
N GLN A 163 -18.07 -38.33 12.12
CA GLN A 163 -19.42 -38.01 12.56
C GLN A 163 -19.59 -36.59 13.09
N GLN A 164 -18.52 -35.98 13.63
CA GLN A 164 -18.62 -34.68 14.30
C GLN A 164 -17.74 -33.60 13.68
N VAL A 165 -16.44 -33.89 13.53
CA VAL A 165 -15.47 -32.88 13.07
C VAL A 165 -15.64 -32.58 11.59
N LYS A 166 -15.86 -33.59 10.75
CA LYS A 166 -16.04 -33.42 9.31
C LYS A 166 -17.27 -32.57 8.96
N PRO A 167 -18.46 -32.75 9.59
CA PRO A 167 -19.57 -31.81 9.44
C PRO A 167 -19.26 -30.38 9.88
N TYR A 168 -18.51 -30.19 10.96
CA TYR A 168 -18.08 -28.86 11.40
C TYR A 168 -17.09 -28.22 10.42
N VAL A 169 -16.14 -29.00 9.88
CA VAL A 169 -15.22 -28.53 8.83
C VAL A 169 -15.99 -28.14 7.57
N ASP A 170 -16.95 -28.97 7.14
CA ASP A 170 -17.66 -28.75 5.88
C ASP A 170 -18.72 -27.64 5.94
N ASN A 171 -19.29 -27.39 7.11
CA ASN A 171 -20.27 -26.33 7.32
C ASN A 171 -19.59 -25.07 7.86
N ASP A 172 -19.10 -25.07 9.10
CA ASP A 172 -18.60 -23.87 9.74
C ASP A 172 -17.28 -23.37 9.13
N ILE A 173 -16.32 -24.26 8.87
CA ILE A 173 -15.00 -23.83 8.37
C ILE A 173 -15.07 -23.51 6.87
N ARG A 174 -15.64 -24.39 6.05
CA ARG A 174 -15.70 -24.18 4.61
C ARG A 174 -16.66 -23.06 4.22
N ILE A 175 -17.82 -22.93 4.87
CA ILE A 175 -18.81 -21.93 4.47
C ILE A 175 -18.52 -20.60 5.15
N ASP A 176 -18.40 -20.56 6.48
CA ASP A 176 -18.31 -19.28 7.18
C ASP A 176 -16.86 -18.78 7.25
N TRP A 177 -15.95 -19.62 7.78
CA TRP A 177 -14.58 -19.20 8.04
C TRP A 177 -13.85 -18.85 6.75
N LEU A 178 -13.86 -19.77 5.77
CA LEU A 178 -13.16 -19.59 4.51
C LEU A 178 -13.74 -18.43 3.70
N THR A 179 -15.06 -18.23 3.72
CA THR A 179 -15.69 -17.07 3.08
C THR A 179 -15.18 -15.77 3.72
N ALA A 180 -15.12 -15.69 5.05
CA ALA A 180 -14.59 -14.53 5.74
C ALA A 180 -13.10 -14.26 5.43
N MET A 181 -12.27 -15.31 5.34
CA MET A 181 -10.87 -15.16 4.95
C MET A 181 -10.75 -14.60 3.52
N ARG A 182 -11.47 -15.19 2.56
CA ARG A 182 -11.44 -14.77 1.14
C ARG A 182 -12.00 -13.38 0.93
N SER A 183 -13.12 -13.07 1.58
CA SER A 183 -13.75 -11.75 1.46
C SER A 183 -12.84 -10.67 2.03
N THR A 184 -12.13 -10.95 3.12
CA THR A 184 -11.16 -10.00 3.69
C THR A 184 -10.02 -9.75 2.72
N THR A 185 -9.39 -10.80 2.18
CA THR A 185 -8.29 -10.64 1.21
C THR A 185 -8.73 -9.85 -0.02
N ALA A 186 -9.91 -10.15 -0.57
CA ALA A 186 -10.46 -9.41 -1.71
C ALA A 186 -10.79 -7.94 -1.35
N ALA A 187 -11.32 -7.69 -0.16
CA ALA A 187 -11.64 -6.33 0.30
C ALA A 187 -10.36 -5.50 0.53
N VAL A 188 -9.31 -6.10 1.09
CA VAL A 188 -8.00 -5.45 1.24
C VAL A 188 -7.43 -5.05 -0.13
N GLU A 189 -7.45 -5.97 -1.10
CA GLU A 189 -6.98 -5.68 -2.47
C GLU A 189 -7.78 -4.54 -3.10
N ALA A 190 -9.11 -4.60 -3.04
CA ALA A 190 -10.01 -3.58 -3.57
C ALA A 190 -9.80 -2.20 -2.90
N ALA A 191 -9.55 -2.16 -1.58
CA ALA A 191 -9.29 -0.91 -0.85
C ALA A 191 -8.01 -0.23 -1.35
N TYR A 192 -6.93 -1.01 -1.56
CA TYR A 192 -5.69 -0.47 -2.12
C TYR A 192 -5.86 0.00 -3.56
N GLU A 193 -6.52 -0.80 -4.42
CA GLU A 193 -6.78 -0.42 -5.81
C GLU A 193 -7.58 0.89 -5.90
N ALA A 194 -8.63 1.04 -5.10
CA ALA A 194 -9.46 2.25 -5.08
C ALA A 194 -8.65 3.50 -4.72
N VAL A 195 -7.74 3.41 -3.74
CA VAL A 195 -6.88 4.53 -3.35
C VAL A 195 -5.83 4.83 -4.43
N ILE A 196 -5.23 3.80 -5.04
CA ILE A 196 -4.27 3.97 -6.14
C ILE A 196 -4.94 4.66 -7.34
N ASP A 197 -6.14 4.21 -7.72
CA ASP A 197 -6.90 4.79 -8.82
C ASP A 197 -7.27 6.26 -8.52
N ALA A 198 -7.71 6.55 -7.30
CA ALA A 198 -8.02 7.92 -6.89
C ALA A 198 -6.78 8.84 -6.88
N LEU A 199 -5.63 8.35 -6.44
CA LEU A 199 -4.38 9.11 -6.43
C LEU A 199 -3.82 9.32 -7.84
N THR A 200 -3.98 8.35 -8.75
CA THR A 200 -3.51 8.47 -10.15
C THR A 200 -4.42 9.35 -11.00
N ALA A 201 -5.71 9.44 -10.66
CA ALA A 201 -6.67 10.34 -11.32
C ALA A 201 -6.56 11.80 -10.87
N ALA A 202 -5.79 12.10 -9.81
CA ALA A 202 -5.68 13.44 -9.25
C ALA A 202 -5.06 14.44 -10.24
N PRO A 203 -5.53 15.71 -10.27
CA PRO A 203 -4.98 16.72 -11.16
C PRO A 203 -3.54 17.07 -10.80
N ALA A 204 -2.70 17.31 -11.81
CA ALA A 204 -1.32 17.75 -11.61
C ALA A 204 -1.27 19.27 -11.39
N ALA A 205 -0.75 19.71 -10.24
CA ALA A 205 -0.37 21.10 -10.02
C ALA A 205 0.81 21.46 -10.95
N ARG A 206 0.68 22.55 -11.72
CA ARG A 206 1.69 23.01 -12.67
C ARG A 206 2.15 24.40 -12.29
N PHE A 207 3.34 24.51 -11.72
CA PHE A 207 3.96 25.79 -11.45
C PHE A 207 4.65 26.31 -12.71
N GLU A 208 4.38 27.56 -13.08
CA GLU A 208 5.13 28.26 -14.11
C GLU A 208 6.58 28.49 -13.65
N ALA A 209 7.55 28.22 -14.53
CA ALA A 209 8.95 28.45 -14.22
C ALA A 209 9.27 29.96 -14.25
N SER A 210 10.17 30.42 -13.38
CA SER A 210 10.58 31.83 -13.33
C SER A 210 11.17 32.36 -14.65
N GLY A 211 11.72 31.48 -15.50
CA GLY A 211 12.15 31.85 -16.86
C GLY A 211 11.00 32.16 -17.83
N GLN A 212 9.78 31.64 -17.58
CA GLN A 212 8.59 31.95 -18.39
C GLN A 212 8.04 33.36 -18.10
N PHE A 213 8.23 33.86 -16.87
CA PHE A 213 7.96 35.26 -16.53
C PHE A 213 8.83 36.24 -17.37
N ALA A 214 10.12 35.90 -17.55
CA ALA A 214 11.04 36.71 -18.35
C ALA A 214 10.73 36.69 -19.85
N LEU A 215 10.08 35.64 -20.37
CA LEU A 215 9.67 35.54 -21.77
C LEU A 215 8.35 36.27 -22.06
N SER A 216 7.51 36.50 -21.05
CA SER A 216 6.29 37.32 -21.17
C SER A 216 6.54 38.82 -21.08
N ALA A 217 7.71 39.24 -20.58
CA ALA A 217 8.15 40.63 -20.69
C ALA A 217 8.47 40.91 -22.16
N GLN A 218 7.58 41.63 -22.86
CA GLN A 218 7.91 42.21 -24.16
C GLN A 218 9.24 42.98 -24.01
N PRO A 219 10.21 42.81 -24.93
CA PRO A 219 11.45 43.54 -24.84
C PRO A 219 11.12 45.02 -25.07
N LEU A 220 11.03 45.80 -24.00
CA LEU A 220 11.17 47.24 -24.07
C LEU A 220 12.58 47.51 -24.61
N GLY A 221 12.63 48.31 -25.67
CA GLY A 221 13.84 48.58 -26.45
C GLY A 221 15.08 48.82 -25.60
N GLU A 222 16.19 48.31 -26.11
CA GLU A 222 17.52 48.28 -25.53
C GLU A 222 17.90 49.56 -24.79
N LEU A 223 17.87 49.48 -23.45
CA LEU A 223 18.58 50.42 -22.59
C LEU A 223 19.93 49.79 -22.25
N ALA A 224 21.00 50.45 -22.71
CA ALA A 224 22.38 49.99 -22.54
C ALA A 224 22.73 49.83 -21.05
N VAL A 225 23.05 48.60 -20.65
CA VAL A 225 23.55 48.28 -19.31
C VAL A 225 25.08 48.27 -19.36
N PRO A 226 25.80 49.05 -18.51
CA PRO A 226 27.24 48.93 -18.39
C PRO A 226 27.60 47.59 -17.73
N THR A 227 28.44 46.81 -18.41
CA THR A 227 28.88 45.49 -18.01
C THR A 227 29.95 45.59 -16.90
N ALA A 228 29.69 45.00 -15.74
CA ALA A 228 30.72 44.62 -14.78
C ALA A 228 30.65 43.10 -14.56
N PRO A 229 31.76 42.34 -14.77
CA PRO A 229 31.73 40.90 -14.61
C PRO A 229 31.93 40.52 -13.14
N VAL A 230 31.01 39.74 -12.58
CA VAL A 230 31.22 38.98 -11.34
C VAL A 230 31.31 37.50 -11.73
N GLY A 231 32.47 36.91 -11.49
CA GLY A 231 32.76 35.51 -11.83
C GLY A 231 32.04 34.53 -10.93
N LEU A 232 31.37 33.55 -11.54
CA LEU A 232 30.82 32.38 -10.88
C LEU A 232 31.88 31.27 -10.81
N THR A 233 32.04 30.65 -9.65
CA THR A 233 32.81 29.40 -9.50
C THR A 233 31.85 28.27 -9.08
N PRO A 234 31.71 27.17 -9.84
CA PRO A 234 30.86 26.05 -9.47
C PRO A 234 31.59 25.09 -8.51
N CYS A 235 30.92 24.63 -7.46
CA CYS A 235 31.40 23.55 -6.58
C CYS A 235 30.97 22.17 -7.08
N ALA A 236 31.92 21.22 -7.04
CA ALA A 236 31.85 19.90 -7.63
C ALA A 236 30.99 18.89 -6.84
N ALA A 237 30.37 17.96 -7.58
CA ALA A 237 29.60 16.82 -7.08
C ALA A 237 30.51 15.63 -6.69
N GLY A 238 30.20 14.98 -5.56
CA GLY A 238 30.85 13.74 -5.10
C GLY A 238 30.07 12.47 -5.51
N PRO A 239 30.73 11.29 -5.61
CA PRO A 239 30.18 10.13 -6.30
C PRO A 239 29.42 9.11 -5.43
N SER A 240 28.50 8.41 -6.11
CA SER A 240 27.63 7.32 -5.64
C SER A 240 28.36 5.98 -5.57
N GLY A 241 28.19 5.24 -4.46
CA GLY A 241 28.73 3.91 -4.23
C GLY A 241 27.67 2.79 -4.37
N ARG A 242 28.08 1.71 -5.04
CA ARG A 242 27.29 0.61 -5.62
C ARG A 242 26.94 -0.51 -4.63
N THR A 243 25.80 -1.17 -4.92
CA THR A 243 25.25 -2.41 -4.35
C THR A 243 26.12 -3.66 -4.54
N GLU A 244 26.07 -4.59 -3.58
CA GLU A 244 26.49 -5.99 -3.80
C GLU A 244 25.37 -6.98 -3.41
N VAL A 245 25.31 -8.08 -4.17
CA VAL A 245 24.27 -9.10 -4.25
C VAL A 245 24.77 -10.38 -3.56
N LEU A 246 23.91 -11.04 -2.78
CA LEU A 246 24.17 -12.36 -2.19
C LEU A 246 23.62 -13.51 -3.09
N PRO A 247 24.32 -14.65 -3.27
CA PRO A 247 23.79 -15.86 -3.91
C PRO A 247 22.94 -16.74 -2.96
N PRO A 248 22.27 -17.79 -3.48
CA PRO A 248 21.11 -18.42 -2.84
C PRO A 248 21.41 -19.74 -2.14
N GLU A 249 20.62 -20.08 -1.11
CA GLU A 249 20.49 -21.46 -0.61
C GLU A 249 19.03 -21.86 -0.38
N THR A 250 18.76 -23.08 -0.86
CA THR A 250 17.56 -23.93 -0.77
C THR A 250 17.42 -24.54 0.63
N THR A 251 16.19 -24.79 1.15
CA THR A 251 15.81 -26.02 1.91
C THR A 251 14.33 -25.98 2.43
N ALA A 252 13.74 -27.19 2.46
CA ALA A 252 12.44 -27.67 2.95
C ALA A 252 11.82 -26.98 4.18
N CYS A 253 10.49 -27.11 4.37
CA CYS A 253 9.75 -26.58 5.54
C CYS A 253 10.17 -27.23 6.86
N PRO A 254 10.74 -26.46 7.81
CA PRO A 254 10.95 -26.90 9.16
C PRO A 254 10.10 -26.06 10.14
N ASN A 255 10.01 -26.58 11.35
CA ASN A 255 9.51 -25.97 12.59
C ASN A 255 9.73 -24.43 12.71
N PRO A 256 9.02 -23.70 13.59
CA PRO A 256 8.45 -22.36 13.40
C PRO A 256 9.46 -21.21 13.29
N MET A 257 10.76 -21.50 13.16
CA MET A 257 11.83 -20.54 12.88
C MET A 257 11.96 -20.18 11.39
N TYR A 258 11.31 -20.89 10.46
CA TYR A 258 11.31 -20.54 9.02
C TYR A 258 10.24 -19.53 8.58
N ARG A 259 9.51 -18.93 9.54
CA ARG A 259 8.58 -17.81 9.32
C ARG A 259 9.24 -16.65 8.54
N ARG A 260 10.54 -16.38 8.77
CA ARG A 260 11.28 -15.28 8.12
C ARG A 260 11.70 -15.52 6.68
N ALA A 261 11.99 -16.77 6.27
CA ALA A 261 12.54 -17.03 4.93
C ALA A 261 11.44 -17.05 3.85
N TYR A 262 10.27 -17.62 4.15
CA TYR A 262 9.12 -17.61 3.24
C TYR A 262 8.51 -16.20 3.10
N GLN A 263 8.46 -15.42 4.18
CA GLN A 263 8.10 -13.99 4.17
C GLN A 263 8.98 -13.18 3.20
N HIS A 264 10.28 -13.46 3.10
CA HIS A 264 11.16 -12.74 2.18
C HIS A 264 10.94 -13.07 0.69
N ILE A 265 10.56 -14.31 0.35
CA ILE A 265 10.34 -14.73 -1.04
C ILE A 265 9.00 -14.20 -1.56
N SER A 266 7.94 -14.26 -0.74
CA SER A 266 6.63 -13.71 -1.09
C SER A 266 6.67 -12.17 -1.21
N ARG A 267 7.28 -11.48 -0.25
CA ARG A 267 7.51 -10.02 -0.31
C ARG A 267 8.35 -9.59 -1.51
N ARG A 268 9.35 -10.39 -1.92
CA ARG A 268 10.15 -10.10 -3.14
C ARG A 268 9.37 -10.31 -4.42
N LYS A 269 8.43 -11.26 -4.49
CA LYS A 269 7.59 -11.48 -5.67
C LYS A 269 6.52 -10.40 -5.80
N HIS A 270 5.81 -10.08 -4.72
CA HIS A 270 4.77 -9.04 -4.72
C HIS A 270 5.34 -7.64 -4.97
N ARG A 271 6.47 -7.28 -4.31
CA ARG A 271 7.17 -6.02 -4.57
C ARG A 271 7.74 -5.93 -6.00
N ARG A 272 8.18 -7.05 -6.59
CA ARG A 272 8.64 -7.07 -8.00
C ARG A 272 7.48 -6.95 -8.99
N LEU A 273 6.31 -7.48 -8.66
CA LEU A 273 5.10 -7.33 -9.46
C LEU A 273 4.65 -5.87 -9.46
N LEU A 274 4.51 -5.28 -8.26
CA LEU A 274 4.14 -3.87 -8.09
C LEU A 274 5.16 -2.91 -8.72
N LEU A 275 6.47 -3.15 -8.59
CA LEU A 275 7.50 -2.31 -9.23
C LEU A 275 7.55 -2.47 -10.75
N ARG A 276 7.23 -3.65 -11.30
CA ARG A 276 7.12 -3.86 -12.76
C ARG A 276 5.87 -3.20 -13.30
N GLN A 277 4.77 -3.24 -12.57
CA GLN A 277 3.51 -2.60 -12.92
C GLN A 277 3.67 -1.07 -12.87
N ALA A 278 4.23 -0.52 -11.80
CA ALA A 278 4.54 0.91 -11.68
C ALA A 278 5.50 1.41 -12.78
N ARG A 279 6.56 0.66 -13.12
CA ARG A 279 7.47 1.04 -14.22
C ARG A 279 6.81 0.96 -15.60
N SER A 280 5.89 0.01 -15.81
CA SER A 280 5.12 -0.10 -17.05
C SER A 280 4.18 1.10 -17.19
N THR A 281 3.49 1.48 -16.12
CA THR A 281 2.59 2.65 -16.08
C THR A 281 3.36 3.94 -16.32
N VAL A 282 4.53 4.13 -15.68
CA VAL A 282 5.40 5.29 -15.93
C VAL A 282 5.95 5.31 -17.37
N CYS A 283 6.32 4.16 -17.96
CA CYS A 283 6.75 4.10 -19.36
C CYS A 283 5.61 4.39 -20.36
N HIS A 284 4.38 3.98 -20.05
CA HIS A 284 3.20 4.30 -20.86
C HIS A 284 2.83 5.79 -20.77
N LEU A 285 2.96 6.41 -19.58
CA LEU A 285 2.80 7.86 -19.42
C LEU A 285 3.89 8.66 -20.14
N CYS A 286 5.14 8.17 -20.20
CA CYS A 286 6.20 8.82 -20.98
C CYS A 286 6.03 8.66 -22.50
N ARG A 287 5.43 7.56 -22.99
CA ARG A 287 5.16 7.34 -24.44
C ARG A 287 3.98 8.15 -24.99
N HIS A 288 3.10 8.65 -24.13
CA HIS A 288 1.97 9.49 -24.53
C HIS A 288 2.25 11.01 -24.42
N CYS A 289 3.51 11.41 -24.24
CA CYS A 289 3.92 12.81 -24.39
C CYS A 289 4.02 13.16 -25.89
N PRO A 290 3.24 14.10 -26.44
CA PRO A 290 3.32 14.49 -27.85
C PRO A 290 4.51 15.45 -28.03
N ALA A 291 5.72 14.92 -28.07
CA ALA A 291 6.87 15.67 -28.56
C ALA A 291 6.94 15.54 -30.09
N GLY A 292 6.57 16.64 -30.76
CA GLY A 292 7.10 17.06 -32.06
C GLY A 292 7.06 16.05 -33.21
N ARG A 293 5.97 16.07 -33.99
CA ARG A 293 6.05 15.69 -35.40
C ARG A 293 6.41 16.94 -36.20
N SER A 294 7.70 17.10 -36.46
CA SER A 294 8.20 17.89 -37.58
C SER A 294 7.90 17.15 -38.88
N ALA A 295 7.15 17.75 -39.80
CA ALA A 295 7.19 17.47 -41.24
C ALA A 295 6.34 18.50 -42.00
N GLY A 296 6.97 19.19 -42.97
CA GLY A 296 6.30 20.01 -43.98
C GLY A 296 6.70 21.47 -43.96
#